data_AF-A0A967SSB4-F1
#
_entry.id   AF-A0A967SSB4-F1
#
_cell.length_a   1.000
_cell.length_b   1.000
_cell.length_c   1.000
_cell.angle_alpha   90.00
_cell.angle_beta   90.00
_cell.angle_gamma   90.00
#
_symmetry.space_group_name_H-M   'P 1'
#
loop_
_entity.id
_entity.type
_entity.pdbx_description
1 polymer ?
#
loop_
_entity_poly.entity_id
_entity_poly.type
_entity_poly.pdbx_seq_one_letter_code
_entity_poly.pdbx_strand_id
1 'polypeptide(L)' 'MNPYLVSAASTPGIVPENAVKDLCRQSEKIAALLSLGTGIFHIQFILKENKPYVIEICRRAPGDLYVSLVKHATGV' A
#
# COMPACT_ATOMS: atom_id res chain seq x y z
N MET A 1 12.91 -22.81 -8.95
CA MET A 1 12.70 -21.45 -8.43
C MET A 1 11.40 -20.92 -9.02
N ASN A 2 10.47 -20.38 -8.23
CA ASN A 2 9.17 -19.93 -8.72
C ASN A 2 9.34 -18.68 -9.62
N PRO A 3 8.99 -18.72 -10.92
CA PRO A 3 9.19 -17.60 -11.85
C PRO A 3 8.27 -16.39 -11.56
N TYR A 4 7.25 -16.56 -10.72
CA TYR A 4 6.31 -15.51 -10.32
C TYR A 4 6.54 -15.04 -8.88
N LEU A 5 7.64 -15.45 -8.25
CA LEU A 5 8.00 -14.97 -6.93
C LEU A 5 8.36 -13.48 -7.02
N VAL A 6 7.79 -12.67 -6.13
CA VAL A 6 8.17 -11.27 -5.97
C VAL A 6 9.67 -11.23 -5.64
N SER A 7 10.45 -10.68 -6.55
CA SER A 7 11.92 -10.70 -6.49
C SER A 7 12.49 -9.64 -5.56
N ALA A 8 11.75 -8.57 -5.27
CA ALA A 8 12.13 -7.54 -4.32
C ALA A 8 10.91 -6.78 -3.80
N ALA A 9 10.97 -6.39 -2.53
CA ALA A 9 10.12 -5.36 -1.93
C ALA A 9 11.05 -4.29 -1.32
N SER A 10 10.66 -3.02 -1.41
CA SER A 10 11.43 -1.90 -0.85
C SER A 10 10.51 -0.92 -0.15
N THR A 11 11.08 -0.18 0.81
CA THR A 11 10.41 0.93 1.47
C THR A 11 11.44 2.00 1.88
N PRO A 12 11.12 3.30 1.74
CA PRO A 12 9.91 3.83 1.11
C PRO A 12 9.91 3.65 -0.41
N GLY A 13 8.72 3.58 -1.00
CA GLY A 13 8.56 3.57 -2.46
C GLY A 13 8.83 4.93 -3.09
N ILE A 14 9.27 4.96 -4.35
CA ILE A 14 9.47 6.19 -5.13
C ILE A 14 8.14 6.55 -5.81
N VAL A 15 7.35 7.41 -5.18
CA VAL A 15 6.01 7.80 -5.64
C VAL A 15 5.81 9.30 -5.41
N PRO A 16 5.18 10.05 -6.33
CA PRO A 16 4.85 11.46 -6.13
C PRO A 16 3.99 11.70 -4.89
N GLU A 17 4.27 12.76 -4.13
CA GLU A 17 3.56 13.07 -2.88
C GLU A 17 2.05 13.27 -3.09
N ASN A 18 1.64 13.86 -4.21
CA ASN A 18 0.23 14.02 -4.57
C ASN A 18 -0.48 12.66 -4.77
N ALA A 19 0.21 11.65 -5.31
CA ALA A 19 -0.33 10.31 -5.46
C ALA A 19 -0.48 9.63 -4.09
N VAL A 20 0.47 9.82 -3.18
CA VAL A 20 0.34 9.33 -1.79
C VAL A 20 -0.88 9.95 -1.10
N LYS A 21 -1.04 11.29 -1.19
CA LYS A 21 -2.20 12.00 -0.64
C LYS A 21 -3.52 11.52 -1.25
N ASP A 22 -3.55 11.28 -2.55
CA ASP A 22 -4.74 10.79 -3.23
C ASP A 22 -5.10 9.37 -2.77
N LEU A 23 -4.13 8.47 -2.63
CA LEU A 23 -4.34 7.13 -2.08
C LEU A 23 -4.87 7.17 -0.65
N CYS A 24 -4.30 7.99 0.23
CA CYS A 24 -4.81 8.16 1.60
C CYS A 24 -6.26 8.63 1.60
N ARG A 25 -6.59 9.68 0.84
CA ARG A 25 -7.95 10.21 0.72
C ARG A 25 -8.94 9.16 0.20
N GLN A 26 -8.56 8.38 -0.82
CA GLN A 26 -9.39 7.29 -1.34
C GLN A 26 -9.61 6.20 -0.29
N SER A 27 -8.57 5.85 0.47
CA SER A 27 -8.63 4.85 1.55
C SER A 27 -9.58 5.25 2.66
N GLU A 28 -9.48 6.48 3.15
CA GLU A 28 -10.35 7.05 4.18
C GLU A 28 -11.81 7.08 3.72
N LYS A 29 -12.05 7.49 2.47
CA LYS A 29 -13.40 7.48 1.88
C LYS A 29 -13.97 6.06 1.84
N ILE A 30 -13.20 5.07 1.42
CA ILE A 30 -13.63 3.67 1.36
C ILE A 30 -13.90 3.14 2.77
N ALA A 31 -13.01 3.42 3.72
CA ALA A 31 -13.17 3.01 5.11
C ALA A 31 -14.45 3.59 5.73
N ALA A 32 -14.74 4.88 5.48
CA ALA A 32 -15.95 5.53 5.95
C ALA A 32 -17.22 4.94 5.30
N LEU A 33 -17.24 4.80 3.98
CA LEU A 33 -18.40 4.28 3.24
C LEU A 33 -18.76 2.84 3.65
N LEU A 34 -17.76 2.02 3.97
CA LEU A 34 -17.94 0.63 4.36
C LEU A 34 -18.01 0.43 5.88
N SER A 35 -17.98 1.51 6.68
CA SER A 35 -17.94 1.46 8.15
C SER A 35 -16.84 0.51 8.68
N LEU A 36 -15.65 0.55 8.08
CA LEU A 36 -14.55 -0.31 8.48
C LEU A 36 -14.00 0.14 9.83
N GLY A 37 -14.02 -0.76 10.82
CA GLY A 37 -13.34 -0.54 12.10
C GLY A 37 -11.81 -0.57 11.98
N THR A 38 -11.14 -0.32 13.12
CA THR A 38 -9.68 -0.27 13.25
C THR A 38 -8.98 -1.50 12.68
N GLY A 39 -7.90 -1.28 11.93
CA GLY A 39 -7.08 -2.34 11.36
C GLY A 39 -6.12 -1.82 10.29
N ILE A 40 -5.36 -2.73 9.67
CA ILE A 40 -4.46 -2.39 8.56
C ILE A 40 -5.25 -2.36 7.25
N PHE A 41 -5.02 -1.32 6.46
CA PHE A 41 -5.60 -1.14 5.13
C PHE A 41 -4.47 -1.21 4.08
N HIS A 42 -4.32 -2.39 3.47
CA HIS A 42 -3.28 -2.67 2.48
C HIS A 42 -3.84 -2.47 1.06
N ILE A 43 -3.12 -1.73 0.23
CA ILE A 43 -3.54 -1.35 -1.13
C ILE A 43 -2.46 -1.72 -2.12
N GLN A 44 -2.87 -2.31 -3.24
CA GLN A 44 -2.06 -2.46 -4.43
C GLN A 44 -2.58 -1.48 -5.50
N PHE A 45 -1.68 -0.74 -6.14
CA PHE A 45 -2.03 0.24 -7.16
C PHE A 45 -0.99 0.26 -8.28
N ILE A 46 -1.41 0.73 -9.46
CA ILE A 46 -0.48 1.12 -10.54
C ILE A 46 -0.38 2.65 -10.61
N LEU A 47 0.83 3.15 -10.84
CA LEU A 47 1.06 4.57 -11.11
C LEU A 47 1.11 4.77 -12.63
N LYS A 48 0.22 5.61 -13.18
CA LYS A 48 0.23 6.01 -14.58
C LYS A 48 0.15 7.52 -14.66
N GLU A 49 1.08 8.17 -15.36
CA GLU A 49 1.11 9.63 -15.54
C GLU A 49 1.01 10.39 -14.20
N ASN A 50 1.77 9.95 -13.19
CA ASN A 50 1.76 10.48 -11.82
C ASN A 50 0.42 10.37 -11.07
N LYS A 51 -0.52 9.57 -11.60
CA LYS A 51 -1.81 9.31 -10.97
C LYS A 51 -1.90 7.84 -10.50
N PRO A 52 -2.29 7.60 -9.24
CA PRO A 52 -2.45 6.24 -8.73
C PRO A 52 -3.81 5.66 -9.14
N TYR A 53 -3.84 4.37 -9.48
CA TYR A 53 -5.05 3.61 -9.76
C TYR A 53 -5.04 2.34 -8.91
N VAL A 54 -6.00 2.24 -8.00
CA VAL A 54 -6.15 1.08 -7.11
C VAL A 54 -6.53 -0.16 -7.93
N ILE A 55 -5.81 -1.25 -7.68
CA ILE A 55 -6.06 -2.58 -8.28
C ILE A 55 -6.76 -3.48 -7.25
N GLU A 56 -6.26 -3.48 -6.00
CA GLU A 56 -6.75 -4.36 -4.95
C GLU A 56 -6.64 -3.68 -3.57
N ILE A 57 -7.57 -4.03 -2.68
CA ILE A 57 -7.60 -3.61 -1.28
C ILE A 57 -7.77 -4.85 -0.38
N CYS A 58 -7.00 -4.92 0.71
CA CYS A 58 -7.05 -5.96 1.72
C CYS A 58 -7.09 -5.37 3.14
N ARG A 59 -7.92 -5.92 4.04
CA ARG A 59 -7.97 -5.56 5.47
C ARG A 59 -7.07 -6.43 6.36
N ARG A 60 -5.80 -6.56 5.98
CA ARG A 60 -4.78 -7.33 6.70
C ARG A 60 -3.41 -6.75 6.40
N ALA A 61 -2.40 -7.15 7.17
CA ALA A 61 -1.02 -6.84 6.84
C ALA A 61 -0.66 -7.35 5.42
N PRO A 62 0.22 -6.63 4.70
CA PRO A 62 0.84 -7.18 3.49
C PRO A 62 1.61 -8.46 3.85
N GLY A 63 1.75 -9.36 2.87
CA GLY A 63 2.58 -10.56 3.01
C GLY A 63 4.07 -10.23 3.00
N ASP A 64 4.91 -11.24 2.80
CA ASP A 64 6.35 -11.12 2.62
C ASP A 64 7.05 -10.31 3.73
N LEU A 65 8.06 -9.51 3.36
CA LEU A 65 8.91 -8.78 4.29
C LEU A 65 8.45 -7.34 4.52
N TYR A 66 7.30 -6.91 4.00
CA TYR A 66 6.88 -5.51 4.03
C TYR A 66 6.83 -4.92 5.45
N VAL A 67 6.27 -5.64 6.43
CA VAL A 67 6.22 -5.18 7.82
C VAL A 67 7.64 -5.02 8.40
N SER A 68 8.53 -5.97 8.11
CA SER A 68 9.94 -5.90 8.54
C SER A 68 10.66 -4.72 7.88
N LEU A 69 10.47 -4.54 6.58
CA LEU A 69 11.07 -3.44 5.81
C LEU A 69 10.60 -2.08 6.34
N VAL A 70 9.30 -1.93 6.63
CA VAL A 70 8.75 -0.68 7.21
C VAL A 70 9.42 -0.41 8.55
N LYS A 71 9.47 -1.41 9.43
CA LYS A 71 10.14 -1.29 10.72
C LYS A 71 11.61 -0.88 10.60
N HIS A 72 12.35 -1.46 9.66
CA HIS A 72 13.75 -1.10 9.43
C HIS A 72 13.91 0.33 8.90
N ALA A 73 13.00 0.80 8.03
CA ALA A 73 13.10 2.12 7.43
C ALA A 73 12.59 3.26 8.34
N THR A 74 11.60 2.99 9.19
CA THR A 74 10.93 4.04 9.99
C THR A 74 11.16 3.92 11.49
N GLY A 75 11.64 2.77 11.98
CA GLY A 75 11.81 2.48 13.40
C GLY A 75 10.50 2.16 14.15
N VAL A 76 9.38 2.05 13.44
CA VAL A 76 8.04 1.73 14.00
C VAL A 76 7.80 0.21 14.00
#